data_AF-A0A0L6UJH0-F1
#
_entry.id   AF-A0A0L6UJH0-F1
#
_cell.length_a   1.000
_cell.length_b   1.000
_cell.length_c   1.000
_cell.angle_alpha   90.00
_cell.angle_beta   90.00
_cell.angle_gamma   90.00
#
_symmetry.space_group_name_H-M   'P 1'
#
loop_
_entity.id
_entity.type
_entity.pdbx_description
1 polymer ?
#
loop_
_entity_poly.entity_id
_entity_poly.type
_entity_poly.pdbx_seq_one_letter_code
_entity_poly.pdbx_strand_id
1 'polypeptide(L)'
;MDKYDELLKKLVFIEGKKPIFKIKHNKNTRGYSFVSEDDIILTEIAVNIIGSYYQTKNIEKWITLFGNSTNFIQFLMKLRHKQTGTMTLELAQATFYFLIPKIELFPWEMKTKIFNGEITNQAQRVFQHHSKIQLDSWIEDFQDKSTTE
;
A
#
# COMPACT_ATOMS: atom_id res chain seq x y z
N MET A 1 -23.30 7.88 -9.72
CA MET A 1 -22.16 7.00 -10.06
C MET A 1 -21.55 6.54 -8.76
N ASP A 2 -21.19 5.26 -8.68
CA ASP A 2 -20.42 4.79 -7.52
C ASP A 2 -18.96 5.27 -7.63
N LYS A 3 -18.19 5.14 -6.55
CA LYS A 3 -16.78 5.59 -6.50
C LYS A 3 -15.90 4.90 -7.57
N TYR A 4 -16.15 3.62 -7.84
CA TYR A 4 -15.43 2.82 -8.82
C TYR A 4 -15.80 3.21 -10.25
N ASP A 5 -17.07 3.54 -10.51
CA ASP A 5 -17.51 4.07 -11.80
C ASP A 5 -16.75 5.36 -12.14
N GLU A 6 -16.59 6.26 -11.16
CA GLU A 6 -15.83 7.50 -11.33
C GLU A 6 -14.34 7.23 -11.60
N LEU A 7 -13.72 6.26 -10.91
CA LEU A 7 -12.33 5.88 -11.16
C LEU A 7 -12.13 5.28 -12.56
N LEU A 8 -13.05 4.40 -12.98
CA LEU A 8 -13.01 3.80 -14.31
C LEU A 8 -13.23 4.84 -15.40
N LYS A 9 -14.19 5.75 -15.20
CA LYS A 9 -14.43 6.88 -16.10
C LYS A 9 -13.17 7.73 -16.23
N LYS A 10 -12.56 8.14 -15.12
CA LYS A 10 -11.30 8.92 -15.16
C LYS A 10 -10.19 8.18 -15.90
N LEU A 11 -10.04 6.88 -15.66
CA LEU A 11 -9.03 6.08 -16.35
C LEU A 11 -9.25 6.03 -17.87
N VAL A 12 -10.50 5.83 -18.32
CA VAL A 12 -10.85 5.74 -19.75
C VAL A 12 -10.65 7.07 -20.47
N PHE A 13 -10.94 8.19 -19.81
CA PHE A 13 -10.87 9.52 -20.40
C PHE A 13 -9.54 10.26 -20.11
N ILE A 14 -8.53 9.59 -19.53
CA ILE A 14 -7.22 10.22 -19.36
C ILE A 14 -6.53 10.41 -20.71
N GLU A 15 -6.26 11.68 -21.03
CA GLU A 15 -5.51 12.06 -22.22
C GLU A 15 -4.01 12.12 -21.92
N GLY A 16 -3.36 10.97 -22.09
CA GLY A 16 -1.90 10.83 -22.06
C GLY A 16 -1.27 10.75 -20.66
N LYS A 17 -0.07 10.15 -20.58
CA LYS A 17 0.71 10.05 -19.34
C LYS A 17 1.36 11.38 -18.99
N LYS A 18 0.64 12.24 -18.26
CA LYS A 18 1.20 13.49 -17.72
C LYS A 18 1.77 13.23 -16.32
N PRO A 19 3.09 13.40 -16.12
CA PRO A 19 3.69 13.23 -14.80
C PRO A 19 3.21 14.35 -13.88
N ILE A 20 2.76 13.98 -12.68
CA ILE A 20 2.29 14.91 -11.64
C ILE A 20 3.23 14.93 -10.45
N PHE A 21 3.91 13.81 -10.19
CA PHE A 21 4.88 13.69 -9.10
C PHE A 21 6.18 13.09 -9.58
N LYS A 22 7.24 13.44 -8.85
CA LYS A 22 8.57 12.85 -8.95
C LYS A 22 8.88 12.16 -7.63
N ILE A 23 9.22 10.87 -7.71
CA ILE A 23 9.52 10.03 -6.55
C ILE A 23 11.01 9.69 -6.53
N LYS A 24 11.67 10.01 -5.42
CA LYS A 24 13.07 9.62 -5.17
C LYS A 24 13.19 8.12 -4.94
N HIS A 25 14.18 7.48 -5.56
CA HIS A 25 14.46 6.05 -5.32
C HIS A 25 15.13 5.81 -3.96
N ASN A 26 15.95 6.76 -3.51
CA ASN A 26 16.71 6.74 -2.26
C ASN A 26 16.94 8.21 -1.83
N LYS A 27 17.08 8.49 -0.53
CA LYS A 27 17.46 9.81 0.01
C LYS A 27 18.76 10.39 -0.59
N ASN A 28 19.70 9.52 -0.98
CA ASN A 28 21.06 9.86 -1.41
C ASN A 28 21.31 9.68 -2.92
N THR A 29 20.37 9.14 -3.70
CA THR A 29 20.57 8.98 -5.15
C THR A 29 19.87 10.09 -5.93
N ARG A 30 20.43 10.42 -7.10
CA ARG A 30 19.80 11.34 -8.07
C ARG A 30 18.70 10.67 -8.90
N GLY A 31 18.46 9.36 -8.71
CA GLY A 31 17.48 8.59 -9.45
C GLY A 31 16.05 8.92 -9.00
N TYR A 32 15.19 9.21 -9.97
CA TYR A 32 13.78 9.46 -9.75
C TYR A 32 12.93 8.68 -10.75
N SER A 33 11.72 8.34 -10.31
CA SER A 33 10.63 7.91 -11.17
C SER A 33 9.56 8.98 -11.20
N PHE A 34 8.88 9.12 -12.32
CA PHE A 34 7.69 9.95 -12.40
C PHE A 34 6.46 9.10 -12.12
N VAL A 35 5.47 9.71 -11.47
CA VAL A 35 4.15 9.15 -11.29
C VAL A 35 3.18 10.07 -11.99
N SER A 36 2.41 9.51 -12.91
CA SER A 36 1.35 10.22 -13.62
C SER A 36 -0.02 9.98 -12.97
N GLU A 37 -1.02 10.75 -13.40
CA GLU A 37 -2.38 10.65 -12.85
C GLU A 37 -3.00 9.25 -13.07
N ASP A 38 -2.74 8.63 -14.23
CA ASP A 38 -3.17 7.25 -14.52
C ASP A 38 -2.53 6.24 -13.57
N ASP A 39 -1.25 6.41 -13.20
CA ASP A 39 -0.60 5.52 -12.24
C ASP A 39 -1.31 5.58 -10.87
N ILE A 40 -1.76 6.77 -10.45
CA ILE A 40 -2.50 6.94 -9.19
C ILE A 40 -3.87 6.26 -9.27
N ILE A 41 -4.63 6.53 -10.34
CA ILE A 41 -5.97 5.96 -10.52
C ILE A 41 -5.89 4.44 -10.63
N LEU A 42 -4.95 3.90 -11.43
CA LEU A 42 -4.72 2.47 -11.55
C LEU A 42 -4.35 1.84 -10.21
N THR A 43 -3.49 2.51 -9.42
CA THR A 43 -3.13 2.05 -8.08
C THR A 43 -4.35 2.02 -7.17
N GLU A 44 -5.18 3.06 -7.19
CA GLU A 44 -6.40 3.12 -6.39
C GLU A 44 -7.37 1.99 -6.78
N ILE A 45 -7.59 1.78 -8.08
CA ILE A 45 -8.43 0.67 -8.58
C ILE A 45 -7.87 -0.68 -8.11
N ALA A 46 -6.57 -0.92 -8.31
CA ALA A 46 -5.92 -2.18 -7.94
C ALA A 46 -6.03 -2.48 -6.44
N VAL A 47 -5.72 -1.49 -5.58
CA VAL A 47 -5.81 -1.65 -4.13
C VAL A 47 -7.23 -1.94 -3.67
N ASN A 48 -8.23 -1.29 -4.28
CA ASN A 48 -9.62 -1.57 -3.97
C ASN A 48 -10.03 -2.98 -4.40
N ILE A 49 -9.69 -3.41 -5.63
CA ILE A 49 -10.01 -4.76 -6.12
C ILE A 49 -9.39 -5.82 -5.20
N ILE A 50 -8.11 -5.65 -4.85
CA ILE A 50 -7.37 -6.54 -3.95
C ILE A 50 -8.03 -6.58 -2.57
N GLY A 51 -8.37 -5.42 -2.00
CA GLY A 51 -9.04 -5.31 -0.71
C GLY A 51 -10.43 -5.97 -0.71
N SER A 52 -11.26 -5.67 -1.71
CA SER A 52 -12.60 -6.26 -1.88
C SER A 52 -12.55 -7.76 -2.09
N TYR A 53 -11.61 -8.25 -2.91
CA TYR A 53 -11.42 -9.68 -3.12
C TYR A 53 -11.06 -10.37 -1.80
N TYR A 54 -10.13 -9.81 -1.01
CA TYR A 54 -9.79 -10.36 0.29
C TYR A 54 -10.99 -10.35 1.25
N GLN A 55 -11.64 -9.20 1.42
CA GLN A 55 -12.79 -9.05 2.29
C GLN A 55 -13.90 -10.07 1.96
N THR A 56 -14.15 -10.30 0.67
CA THR A 56 -15.15 -11.26 0.19
C THR A 56 -14.74 -12.70 0.46
N LYS A 57 -13.47 -13.04 0.24
CA LYS A 57 -12.97 -14.42 0.40
C LYS A 57 -12.81 -14.81 1.86
N ASN A 58 -12.51 -13.86 2.75
CA ASN A 58 -12.21 -14.16 4.15
C ASN A 58 -12.48 -12.97 5.07
N ILE A 59 -13.76 -12.69 5.30
CA ILE A 59 -14.21 -11.56 6.12
C ILE A 59 -13.72 -11.66 7.57
N GLU A 60 -13.66 -12.86 8.15
CA GLU A 60 -13.17 -13.08 9.51
C GLU A 60 -11.70 -12.64 9.63
N LYS A 61 -10.83 -13.16 8.75
CA LYS A 61 -9.42 -12.76 8.69
C LYS A 61 -9.25 -11.27 8.45
N TRP A 62 -10.07 -10.69 7.57
CA TRP A 62 -10.05 -9.28 7.26
C TRP A 62 -10.36 -8.42 8.50
N ILE A 63 -11.46 -8.74 9.20
CA ILE A 63 -11.88 -8.01 10.41
C ILE A 63 -10.81 -8.13 11.49
N THR A 64 -10.27 -9.34 11.70
CA THR A 64 -9.20 -9.55 12.67
C THR A 64 -7.97 -8.72 12.29
N LEU A 65 -7.37 -8.96 11.13
CA LEU A 65 -6.09 -8.34 10.79
C LEU A 65 -6.19 -6.83 10.57
N PHE A 66 -7.11 -6.39 9.72
CA PHE A 66 -7.19 -5.01 9.28
C PHE A 66 -8.33 -4.26 9.98
N GLY A 67 -9.49 -4.89 10.14
CA GLY A 67 -10.71 -4.26 10.68
C GLY A 67 -11.36 -3.27 9.71
N ASN A 68 -10.57 -2.50 8.96
CA ASN A 68 -11.03 -1.55 7.96
C ASN A 68 -10.03 -1.41 6.80
N SER A 69 -10.48 -0.80 5.70
CA SER A 69 -9.68 -0.60 4.49
C SER A 69 -8.49 0.33 4.69
N THR A 70 -8.57 1.29 5.61
CA THR A 70 -7.45 2.19 5.92
C THR A 70 -6.25 1.40 6.46
N ASN A 71 -6.49 0.50 7.40
CA ASN A 71 -5.45 -0.35 7.97
C ASN A 71 -4.83 -1.29 6.93
N PHE A 72 -5.64 -1.78 5.99
CA PHE A 72 -5.15 -2.55 4.84
C PHE A 72 -4.18 -1.73 3.97
N ILE A 73 -4.53 -0.49 3.63
CA ILE A 73 -3.64 0.41 2.87
C ILE A 73 -2.36 0.69 3.65
N GLN A 74 -2.47 0.97 4.95
CA GLN A 74 -1.31 1.19 5.82
C GLN A 74 -0.38 -0.03 5.86
N PHE A 75 -0.94 -1.24 5.88
CA PHE A 75 -0.17 -2.47 5.76
C PHE A 75 0.57 -2.56 4.43
N LEU A 76 -0.08 -2.28 3.29
CA LEU A 76 0.58 -2.27 1.98
C LEU A 76 1.72 -1.23 1.92
N MET A 77 1.51 -0.04 2.50
CA MET A 77 2.54 0.99 2.59
C MET A 77 3.76 0.50 3.39
N LYS A 78 3.55 -0.13 4.56
CA LYS A 78 4.64 -0.71 5.36
C LYS A 78 5.36 -1.82 4.61
N LEU A 79 4.62 -2.65 3.86
CA LEU A 79 5.19 -3.71 3.02
C LEU A 79 6.14 -3.14 1.96
N ARG A 80 5.77 -2.03 1.30
CA ARG A 80 6.64 -1.31 0.37
C ARG A 80 7.88 -0.74 1.05
N HIS A 81 7.73 -0.05 2.18
CA HIS A 81 8.87 0.57 2.88
C HIS A 81 9.91 -0.45 3.37
N LYS A 82 9.47 -1.67 3.68
CA LYS A 82 10.37 -2.80 3.91
C LYS A 82 11.20 -3.13 2.67
N GLN A 83 10.58 -3.20 1.49
CA GLN A 83 11.25 -3.53 0.23
C GLN A 83 12.26 -2.46 -0.20
N THR A 84 12.07 -1.20 0.21
CA THR A 84 12.99 -0.09 -0.10
C THR A 84 14.14 0.09 0.91
N GLY A 85 14.35 -0.86 1.83
CA GLY A 85 15.57 -0.95 2.66
C GLY A 85 15.72 0.10 3.77
N THR A 86 14.67 0.87 4.10
CA THR A 86 14.73 1.95 5.10
C THR A 86 14.49 1.47 6.54
N MET A 87 14.09 0.20 6.72
CA MET A 87 13.96 -0.46 8.03
C MET A 87 15.13 -1.43 8.24
N THR A 88 15.69 -1.52 9.45
CA THR A 88 16.75 -2.51 9.72
C THR A 88 16.23 -3.93 9.45
N LEU A 89 17.06 -4.72 8.78
CA LEU A 89 16.71 -6.07 8.32
C LEU A 89 16.22 -6.97 9.46
N GLU A 90 16.79 -6.83 10.66
CA GLU A 90 16.44 -7.60 11.85
C GLU A 90 15.01 -7.32 12.34
N LEU A 91 14.62 -6.05 12.43
CA LEU A 91 13.26 -5.66 12.81
C LEU A 91 12.24 -6.13 11.76
N ALA A 92 12.61 -6.10 10.48
CA ALA A 92 11.79 -6.60 9.38
C ALA A 92 11.62 -8.12 9.37
N GLN A 93 12.67 -8.86 9.72
CA GLN A 93 12.65 -10.32 9.84
C GLN A 93 11.75 -10.75 11.00
N ALA A 94 11.93 -10.18 12.18
CA ALA A 94 11.16 -10.53 13.36
C ALA A 94 9.65 -10.22 13.21
N THR A 95 9.28 -9.17 12.47
CA THR A 95 7.88 -8.72 12.39
C THR A 95 7.14 -9.18 11.15
N PHE A 96 7.72 -9.11 9.95
CA PHE A 96 7.00 -9.45 8.71
C PHE A 96 7.29 -10.88 8.24
N TYR A 97 8.55 -11.29 8.19
CA TYR A 97 8.92 -12.61 7.66
C TYR A 97 8.53 -13.75 8.59
N PHE A 98 8.50 -13.53 9.90
CA PHE A 98 7.99 -14.53 10.85
C PHE A 98 6.46 -14.55 10.90
N LEU A 99 5.84 -13.36 10.95
CA LEU A 99 4.41 -13.26 11.23
C LEU A 99 3.53 -13.64 10.05
N ILE A 100 3.85 -13.16 8.84
CA ILE A 100 3.03 -13.38 7.63
C ILE A 100 2.85 -14.89 7.34
N PRO A 101 3.91 -15.72 7.37
CA PRO A 101 3.76 -17.16 7.23
C PRO A 101 3.03 -17.80 8.41
N LYS A 102 3.32 -17.36 9.65
CA LYS A 102 2.70 -17.93 10.86
C LYS A 102 1.18 -17.77 10.89
N ILE A 103 0.68 -16.63 10.44
CA ILE A 103 -0.78 -16.38 10.37
C ILE A 103 -1.41 -16.89 9.07
N GLU A 104 -0.60 -17.49 8.19
CA GLU A 104 -0.98 -17.91 6.84
C GLU A 104 -1.74 -16.80 6.12
N LEU A 105 -1.11 -15.62 6.05
CA LEU A 105 -1.73 -14.47 5.43
C LEU A 105 -2.12 -14.82 3.99
N PHE A 106 -1.24 -15.54 3.29
CA PHE A 106 -1.46 -16.08 1.97
C PHE A 106 -1.51 -17.62 1.99
N PRO A 107 -2.37 -18.24 1.17
CA PRO A 107 -3.42 -17.62 0.35
C PRO A 107 -4.59 -17.10 1.20
N TRP A 108 -5.26 -16.04 0.74
CA TRP A 108 -6.28 -15.30 1.50
C TRP A 108 -7.49 -16.14 1.92
N GLU A 109 -7.79 -17.17 1.15
CA GLU A 109 -8.94 -18.07 1.31
C GLU A 109 -8.79 -19.02 2.50
N MET A 110 -7.57 -19.27 2.97
CA MET A 110 -7.34 -20.15 4.12
C MET A 110 -7.89 -19.52 5.39
N LYS A 111 -8.62 -20.29 6.20
CA LYS A 111 -9.06 -19.84 7.53
C LYS A 111 -7.86 -19.42 8.38
N THR A 112 -8.01 -18.38 9.18
CA THR A 112 -6.94 -17.92 10.08
C THR A 112 -6.60 -18.99 11.11
N LYS A 113 -5.30 -19.25 11.31
CA LYS A 113 -4.79 -19.92 12.51
C LYS A 113 -4.62 -18.95 13.70
N ILE A 114 -5.34 -17.83 13.71
CA ILE A 114 -5.34 -16.91 14.85
C ILE A 114 -6.19 -17.56 15.93
N PHE A 115 -5.55 -18.38 16.75
CA PHE A 115 -6.19 -19.04 17.88
C PHE A 115 -6.61 -17.97 18.90
N ASN A 116 -7.89 -17.98 19.26
CA ASN A 116 -8.54 -17.21 20.33
C ASN A 116 -8.91 -15.75 20.03
N GLY A 117 -8.87 -15.29 18.78
CA GLY A 117 -9.36 -13.94 18.41
C GLY A 117 -8.49 -12.78 18.90
N GLU A 118 -7.47 -13.03 19.72
CA GLU A 118 -6.49 -12.04 20.15
C GLU A 118 -5.29 -12.00 19.20
N ILE A 119 -5.09 -10.82 18.61
CA ILE A 119 -3.93 -10.51 17.78
C ILE A 119 -2.80 -10.16 18.73
N THR A 120 -1.64 -10.80 18.58
CA THR A 120 -0.47 -10.44 19.39
C THR A 120 -0.10 -8.96 19.17
N ASN A 121 0.47 -8.30 20.17
CA ASN A 121 0.93 -6.91 20.06
C ASN A 121 1.82 -6.67 18.82
N GLN A 122 2.58 -7.68 18.40
CA GLN A 122 3.40 -7.64 17.19
C GLN A 122 2.55 -7.59 15.92
N ALA A 123 1.50 -8.41 15.85
CA ALA A 123 0.59 -8.42 14.72
C ALA A 123 -0.26 -7.14 14.64
N GLN A 124 -0.67 -6.59 15.78
CA GLN A 124 -1.37 -5.31 15.82
C GLN A 124 -0.49 -4.18 15.25
N ARG A 125 0.82 -4.17 15.55
CA ARG A 125 1.78 -3.21 14.99
C ARG A 125 1.94 -3.35 13.48
N VAL A 126 1.87 -4.57 12.95
CA VAL A 126 1.99 -4.82 11.51
C VAL A 126 0.73 -4.41 10.77
N PHE A 127 -0.44 -4.87 11.22
CA PHE A 127 -1.68 -4.78 10.44
C PHE A 127 -2.58 -3.59 10.79
N GLN A 128 -2.52 -3.06 12.02
CA GLN A 128 -3.49 -2.04 12.48
C GLN A 128 -2.86 -0.68 12.83
N HIS A 129 -1.56 -0.62 13.14
CA HIS A 129 -0.94 0.68 13.42
C HIS A 129 -0.74 1.52 12.15
N HIS A 130 -0.69 2.83 12.29
CA HIS A 130 -0.36 3.70 11.16
C HIS A 130 1.10 3.47 10.71
N SER A 131 1.34 3.59 9.41
CA SER A 131 2.68 3.58 8.85
C SER A 131 3.45 4.84 9.28
N LYS A 132 4.73 4.70 9.64
CA LYS A 132 5.60 5.84 9.96
C LYS A 132 6.28 6.46 8.73
N ILE A 133 5.85 6.06 7.53
CA ILE A 133 6.41 6.56 6.28
C ILE A 133 6.01 8.01 6.11
N GLN A 134 6.99 8.89 6.02
CA GLN A 134 6.80 10.29 5.63
C GLN A 134 6.88 10.38 4.10
N LEU A 135 5.76 10.16 3.41
CA LEU A 135 5.66 10.20 1.94
C LEU A 135 6.19 11.51 1.36
N ASP A 136 5.91 12.63 2.01
CA ASP A 136 6.33 13.98 1.59
C ASP A 136 7.86 14.12 1.45
N SER A 137 8.63 13.31 2.18
CA SER A 137 10.10 13.31 2.06
C SER A 137 10.60 12.64 0.76
N TRP A 138 9.74 11.88 0.09
CA TRP A 138 10.05 11.08 -1.10
C TRP A 138 9.42 11.64 -2.37
N ILE A 139 8.39 12.48 -2.25
CA ILE A 139 7.57 12.98 -3.34
C ILE A 139 7.83 14.47 -3.53
N GLU A 140 8.07 14.87 -4.77
CA GLU A 140 8.16 16.27 -5.20
C GLU A 140 7.11 16.49 -6.30
N ASP A 141 6.43 17.64 -6.30
CA ASP A 141 5.55 18.01 -7.41
C ASP A 141 6.35 18.13 -8.70
N PHE A 142 5.80 17.63 -9.80
CA PHE A 142 6.40 17.82 -11.12
C PHE A 142 6.18 19.26 -11.58
N GLN A 143 7.25 20.04 -11.58
CA GLN A 143 7.27 21.38 -12.17
C GLN A 143 7.75 21.25 -13.62
N ASP A 144 6.86 21.48 -14.58
CA ASP A 144 7.25 21.54 -15.98
C ASP A 144 8.06 22.82 -16.22
N LYS A 145 9.36 22.68 -16.50
CA LYS A 145 10.25 23.82 -16.76
C LYS A 145 10.05 24.42 -18.15
N SER A 146 9.00 24.04 -18.87
CA SER A 146 8.69 24.51 -20.22
C SER A 146 7.99 25.89 -20.30
N THR A 147 7.75 26.57 -19.18
CA THR A 147 7.19 27.94 -19.16
C THR A 147 8.12 28.92 -18.43
N THR A 148 9.25 29.23 -19.07
CA THR A 148 9.99 30.47 -18.81
C THR A 148 10.84 30.76 -20.05
N GLU A 149 10.18 31.26 -21.09
CA GLU A 149 10.79 32.11 -22.12
C GLU A 149 10.32 33.55 -21.91
#